data_AF-A0A2K6S3U8-F1
#
_entry.id   AF-A0A2K6S3U8-F1
#
_cell.length_a   1.000
_cell.length_b   1.000
_cell.length_c   1.000
_cell.angle_alpha   90.00
_cell.angle_beta   90.00
_cell.angle_gamma   90.00
#
_symmetry.space_group_name_H-M   'P 1'
#
loop_
_entity.id
_entity.type
_entity.pdbx_description
1 polymer ?
#
loop_
_entity_poly.entity_id
_entity_poly.type
_entity_poly.pdbx_seq_one_letter_code
_entity_poly.pdbx_strand_id
1 'polypeptide(L)'
;NEVQQSPQDLTVQEGEFITINCSYSVGLTSLQWLQQHPGGGIVSLFTLSSEKKKNGRLTATINLQEKHSSLHITASQPRDSAIYICAVGHSAPQAPGAHT
;
A
#
# COMPACT_ATOMS: atom_id res chain seq x y z
N ASN A 1 4.57 7.31 14.23
CA ASN A 1 3.95 6.58 13.12
C ASN A 1 4.98 6.48 12.02
N GLU A 2 5.59 5.33 11.84
CA GLU A 2 6.63 5.12 10.82
C GLU A 2 6.13 4.11 9.80
N VAL A 3 6.19 4.48 8.52
CA VAL A 3 5.93 3.62 7.36
C VAL A 3 7.23 3.50 6.59
N GLN A 4 7.65 2.28 6.28
CA GLN A 4 8.83 1.99 5.49
C GLN A 4 8.42 1.24 4.23
N GLN A 5 8.80 1.78 3.07
CA GLN A 5 8.55 1.15 1.77
C GLN A 5 9.84 0.69 1.12
N SER A 6 9.80 -0.46 0.45
CA SER A 6 10.94 -0.97 -0.32
C SER A 6 10.49 -1.70 -1.60
N PRO A 7 11.26 -1.60 -2.69
CA PRO A 7 12.40 -0.70 -2.88
C PRO A 7 11.95 0.79 -2.93
N GLN A 8 12.87 1.74 -2.70
CA GLN A 8 12.59 3.17 -2.83
C GLN A 8 12.47 3.58 -4.30
N ASP A 9 13.34 3.03 -5.14
CA ASP A 9 13.34 3.20 -6.58
C ASP A 9 13.52 1.84 -7.25
N LEU A 10 12.83 1.62 -8.37
CA LEU A 10 12.93 0.40 -9.14
C LEU A 10 12.81 0.72 -10.63
N THR A 11 13.74 0.20 -11.42
CA THR A 11 13.62 0.13 -12.87
C THR A 11 13.44 -1.33 -13.27
N VAL A 12 12.45 -1.59 -14.11
CA VAL A 12 12.06 -2.94 -14.51
C VAL A 12 11.77 -2.97 -16.02
N GLN A 13 12.04 -4.11 -16.65
CA GLN A 13 11.72 -4.30 -18.07
C GLN A 13 10.21 -4.53 -18.26
N GLU A 14 9.70 -4.15 -19.43
CA GLU A 14 8.32 -4.48 -19.79
C GLU A 14 8.10 -6.01 -19.76
N GLY A 15 6.95 -6.44 -19.23
CA GLY A 15 6.62 -7.87 -19.08
C GLY A 15 7.09 -8.52 -17.78
N GLU A 16 8.07 -7.94 -17.08
CA GLU A 16 8.52 -8.44 -15.78
C GLU A 16 7.54 -8.09 -14.65
N PHE A 17 7.76 -8.65 -13.45
CA PHE A 17 6.94 -8.36 -12.27
C PHE A 17 7.60 -7.37 -11.31
N ILE A 18 6.77 -6.65 -10.57
CA ILE A 18 7.18 -5.71 -9.52
C ILE A 18 6.56 -6.17 -8.20
N THR A 19 7.33 -6.09 -7.12
CA THR A 19 6.80 -6.17 -5.75
C THR A 19 7.28 -4.96 -4.97
N ILE A 20 6.34 -4.21 -4.41
CA ILE A 20 6.60 -3.10 -3.49
C ILE A 20 6.07 -3.50 -2.13
N ASN A 21 6.92 -3.44 -1.12
CA ASN A 21 6.61 -3.80 0.26
C ASN A 21 6.39 -2.54 1.09
N CYS A 22 5.56 -2.67 2.12
CA CYS A 22 5.23 -1.64 3.08
C CYS A 22 5.17 -2.25 4.47
N SER A 23 6.03 -1.78 5.38
CA SER A 23 6.00 -2.12 6.80
C SER A 23 5.57 -0.90 7.60
N TYR A 24 4.84 -1.10 8.70
CA TYR A 24 4.38 0.00 9.56
C TYR A 24 4.50 -0.36 11.05
N SER A 25 4.63 0.65 11.91
CA SER A 25 4.86 0.43 13.35
C SER A 25 3.60 0.46 14.22
N VAL A 26 2.51 1.03 13.71
CA VAL A 26 1.27 1.31 14.46
C VAL A 26 0.17 0.26 14.24
N GLY A 27 -0.81 0.21 15.14
CA GLY A 27 -2.05 -0.53 14.88
C GLY A 27 -2.91 0.23 13.86
N LEU A 28 -3.39 -0.47 12.83
CA LEU A 28 -4.18 0.11 11.75
C LEU A 28 -5.55 -0.56 11.63
N THR A 29 -6.55 0.22 11.23
CA THR A 29 -7.85 -0.31 10.81
C THR A 29 -7.88 -0.62 9.31
N SER A 30 -7.10 0.13 8.52
CA SER A 30 -7.01 -0.07 7.08
C SER A 30 -5.71 0.49 6.50
N LEU A 31 -5.35 0.00 5.32
CA LEU A 31 -4.21 0.44 4.52
C LEU A 31 -4.68 0.75 3.11
N GLN A 32 -4.14 1.79 2.49
CA GLN A 32 -4.40 2.17 1.11
C GLN A 32 -3.13 2.13 0.27
N TRP A 33 -3.22 1.50 -0.90
CA TRP A 33 -2.22 1.62 -1.95
C TRP A 33 -2.69 2.68 -2.94
N LEU A 34 -1.85 3.69 -3.15
CA LEU A 34 -2.09 4.82 -4.04
C LEU A 34 -1.05 4.84 -5.15
N GLN A 35 -1.43 5.33 -6.31
CA GLN A 35 -0.56 5.54 -7.46
C GLN A 35 -0.57 7.02 -7.83
N GLN A 36 0.61 7.62 -7.97
CA GLN A 36 0.79 9.00 -8.40
C GLN A 36 1.57 9.04 -9.71
N HIS A 37 0.91 9.50 -10.78
CA HIS A 37 1.53 9.63 -12.09
C HIS A 37 2.37 10.91 -12.21
N PRO A 38 3.47 10.91 -12.99
CA PRO A 38 4.23 12.12 -13.28
C PRO A 38 3.33 13.21 -13.87
N GLY A 39 3.35 14.41 -13.27
CA GLY A 39 2.56 15.56 -13.74
C GLY A 39 1.04 15.46 -13.51
N GLY A 40 0.56 14.50 -12.70
CA GLY A 40 -0.86 14.24 -12.51
C GLY A 40 -1.33 14.09 -11.06
N GLY A 41 -2.55 13.57 -10.90
CA GLY A 41 -3.24 13.33 -9.63
C GLY A 41 -2.96 11.95 -9.02
N ILE A 42 -3.32 11.81 -7.74
CA ILE A 42 -3.22 10.57 -6.98
C ILE A 42 -4.49 9.73 -7.21
N VAL A 43 -4.31 8.46 -7.54
CA VAL A 43 -5.40 7.49 -7.73
C VAL A 43 -5.30 6.41 -6.65
N SER A 44 -6.42 6.09 -6.01
CA SER A 44 -6.49 4.95 -5.10
C SER A 44 -6.57 3.65 -5.88
N LEU A 45 -5.60 2.75 -5.69
CA LEU A 45 -5.58 1.42 -6.27
C LEU A 45 -6.41 0.44 -5.43
N PHE A 46 -6.11 0.38 -4.13
CA PHE A 46 -6.74 -0.55 -3.19
C PHE A 46 -6.89 0.07 -1.80
N THR A 47 -7.97 -0.29 -1.12
CA THR A 47 -8.13 -0.12 0.34
C THR A 47 -8.30 -1.50 0.97
N LEU A 48 -7.46 -1.85 1.92
CA LEU A 48 -7.33 -3.18 2.53
C LEU A 48 -7.60 -3.08 4.04
N SER A 49 -8.45 -3.96 4.56
CA SER A 49 -8.77 -4.05 5.99
C SER A 49 -8.49 -5.43 6.59
N SER A 50 -8.39 -6.48 5.77
CA SER A 50 -8.14 -7.85 6.23
C SER A 50 -7.81 -8.81 5.08
N GLU A 51 -8.36 -8.55 3.89
CA GLU A 51 -8.26 -9.46 2.75
C GLU A 51 -7.35 -8.93 1.64
N LYS A 52 -6.70 -9.86 0.93
CA LYS A 52 -6.01 -9.60 -0.34
C LYS A 52 -7.00 -9.09 -1.39
N LYS A 53 -6.61 -8.08 -2.16
CA LYS A 53 -7.39 -7.58 -3.31
C LYS A 53 -6.59 -7.74 -4.59
N LYS A 54 -7.30 -7.95 -5.70
CA LYS A 54 -6.73 -8.05 -7.04
C LYS A 54 -7.60 -7.29 -8.03
N ASN A 55 -6.96 -6.53 -8.91
CA ASN A 55 -7.61 -5.88 -10.04
C ASN A 55 -6.69 -6.00 -11.27
N GLY A 56 -7.10 -6.82 -12.23
CA GLY A 56 -6.29 -7.13 -13.42
C GLY A 56 -4.90 -7.66 -13.05
N ARG A 57 -3.87 -6.89 -13.43
CA ARG A 57 -2.45 -7.20 -13.21
C ARG A 57 -1.94 -6.85 -11.82
N LEU A 58 -2.70 -6.06 -11.05
CA LEU A 58 -2.29 -5.57 -9.74
C LEU A 58 -2.92 -6.43 -8.64
N THR A 59 -2.13 -6.79 -7.63
CA THR A 59 -2.55 -7.53 -6.45
C THR A 59 -1.98 -6.88 -5.22
N ALA A 60 -2.80 -6.61 -4.20
CA ALA A 60 -2.33 -6.07 -2.94
C ALA A 60 -2.71 -6.99 -1.77
N THR A 61 -1.79 -7.17 -0.83
CA THR A 61 -1.96 -8.02 0.36
C THR A 61 -1.80 -7.20 1.63
N ILE A 62 -2.41 -7.62 2.72
CA ILE A 62 -2.21 -7.02 4.05
C ILE A 62 -2.08 -8.12 5.09
N ASN A 63 -1.10 -7.98 5.97
CA ASN A 63 -0.96 -8.76 7.19
C ASN A 63 -0.91 -7.78 8.37
N LEU A 64 -2.02 -7.66 9.09
CA LEU A 64 -2.13 -6.77 10.24
C LEU A 64 -1.28 -7.24 11.43
N GLN A 65 -1.05 -8.55 11.57
CA GLN A 65 -0.26 -9.11 12.65
C GLN A 65 1.23 -8.84 12.43
N GLU A 66 1.73 -9.04 11.21
CA GLU A 66 3.12 -8.74 10.83
C GLU A 66 3.34 -7.26 10.51
N LYS A 67 2.27 -6.46 10.55
CA LYS A 67 2.27 -5.04 10.20
C LYS A 67 2.91 -4.77 8.84
N HIS A 68 2.51 -5.58 7.87
CA HIS A 68 3.10 -5.60 6.54
C HIS A 68 2.03 -5.59 5.46
N SER A 69 2.36 -5.03 4.30
CA SER A 69 1.55 -5.06 3.10
C SER A 69 2.46 -5.11 1.88
N SER A 70 1.99 -5.73 0.81
CA SER A 70 2.69 -5.70 -0.47
C SER A 70 1.76 -5.38 -1.62
N LEU A 71 2.28 -4.67 -2.61
CA LEU A 71 1.66 -4.44 -3.92
C LEU A 71 2.49 -5.17 -4.97
N HIS A 72 1.83 -6.02 -5.73
CA HIS A 72 2.42 -6.82 -6.79
C HIS A 72 1.81 -6.45 -8.14
N ILE A 73 2.66 -6.21 -9.14
CA ILE A 73 2.26 -5.87 -10.50
C ILE A 73 2.88 -6.91 -11.43
N THR A 74 2.05 -7.66 -12.15
CA THR A 74 2.51 -8.65 -13.14
C THR A 74 2.54 -8.04 -14.54
N ALA A 75 3.42 -8.53 -15.42
CA ALA A 75 3.48 -8.10 -16.82
C ALA A 75 3.52 -6.57 -16.94
N SER A 76 4.56 -5.98 -16.34
CA SER A 76 4.75 -4.52 -16.22
C SER A 76 4.63 -3.83 -17.58
N GLN A 77 4.06 -2.63 -17.61
CA GLN A 77 3.80 -1.84 -18.81
C GLN A 77 4.33 -0.42 -18.63
N PRO A 78 4.61 0.35 -19.71
CA PRO A 78 5.09 1.73 -19.59
C PRO A 78 4.19 2.63 -18.72
N ARG A 79 2.88 2.41 -18.74
CA ARG A 79 1.90 3.14 -17.91
C ARG A 79 2.01 2.86 -16.41
N ASP A 80 2.72 1.80 -16.01
CA ASP A 80 2.93 1.48 -14.60
C ASP A 80 4.08 2.31 -14.00
N SER A 81 4.82 3.09 -14.80
CA SER A 81 5.80 4.06 -14.29
C SER A 81 5.11 5.18 -13.52
N ALA A 82 5.18 5.10 -12.20
CA ALA A 82 4.53 6.01 -11.27
C ALA A 82 5.19 5.90 -9.89
N ILE A 83 4.88 6.84 -9.01
CA ILE A 83 5.18 6.73 -7.58
C ILE A 83 4.05 5.92 -6.93
N TYR A 84 4.41 4.91 -6.14
CA TYR A 84 3.47 4.07 -5.41
C TYR A 84 3.59 4.36 -3.91
N ILE A 85 2.46 4.70 -3.29
CA ILE A 85 2.42 5.18 -1.90
C ILE A 85 1.58 4.22 -1.07
N CYS A 86 2.12 3.80 0.06
CA CYS A 86 1.43 3.09 1.11
C CYS A 86 0.94 4.07 2.17
N ALA A 87 -0.37 4.27 2.26
CA ALA A 87 -1.00 5.14 3.25
C ALA A 87 -1.70 4.30 4.32
N VAL A 88 -1.48 4.65 5.59
CA VAL A 88 -1.96 3.86 6.73
C VAL A 88 -2.96 4.66 7.57
N GLY A 89 -4.16 4.10 7.79
CA GLY A 89 -5.21 4.73 8.59
C GLY A 89 -5.17 4.26 10.04
N HIS A 90 -4.89 5.17 10.97
CA HIS A 90 -4.97 4.87 12.41
C HIS A 90 -6.41 4.77 12.89
N SER A 91 -6.70 3.83 13.79
CA SER A 91 -7.76 4.06 14.77
C SER A 91 -7.28 5.15 15.74
N ALA A 92 -8.13 6.14 16.03
CA ALA A 92 -7.85 7.04 17.15
C ALA A 92 -7.64 6.20 18.42
N PRO A 93 -6.74 6.59 19.34
CA PRO A 93 -6.73 5.99 20.67
C PRO A 93 -8.15 6.13 21.24
N GLN A 94 -8.74 5.04 21.71
CA GLN A 94 -9.94 5.16 22.54
C GLN A 94 -9.54 6.04 23.73
N ALA A 95 -10.14 7.22 23.82
CA ALA A 95 -10.06 8.01 25.04
C ALA A 95 -10.51 7.10 26.19
N PRO A 96 -9.80 7.06 27.33
CA PRO A 96 -10.30 6.34 28.49
C PRO A 96 -11.71 6.86 28.76
N GLY A 97 -12.71 5.96 28.72
CA GLY A 97 -14.08 6.32 29.04
C GLY A 97 -14.08 6.93 30.44
N ALA A 98 -14.49 8.20 30.53
CA ALA A 98 -14.84 8.81 31.79
C ALA A 98 -16.11 8.12 32.28
N HIS A 99 -15.95 7.04 33.05
CA HIS A 99 -17.02 6.52 33.87
C HIS A 99 -17.11 7.40 35.12
N THR A 100 -18.13 8.26 35.13
CA THR A 100 -18.66 8.94 36.32
C THR A 100 -19.23 7.95 37.31
#